data_AF-A0A965UVB9-F1
#
_entry.id   AF-A0A965UVB9-F1
#
_cell.length_a   1.000
_cell.length_b   1.000
_cell.length_c   1.000
_cell.angle_alpha   90.00
_cell.angle_beta   90.00
_cell.angle_gamma   90.00
#
_symmetry.space_group_name_H-M   'P 1'
#
loop_
_entity.id
_entity.type
_entity.pdbx_description
1 polymer ?
#
loop_
_entity_poly.entity_id
_entity_poly.type
_entity_poly.pdbx_seq_one_letter_code
_entity_poly.pdbx_strand_id
1 'polypeptide(L)'
;MELKPFIVYIPSEKLSDAMAEAQRVFSIDKGKALSVRLPKGQHGYQYALSLIESRDPRFFGLWSPAGAIHEPPGFFLFGFHR
;
A
#
# COMPACT_ATOMS: atom_id res chain seq x y z
N MET A 1 10.97 18.29 -2.08
CA MET A 1 11.12 16.93 -1.53
C MET A 1 10.64 15.96 -2.58
N GLU A 2 11.50 15.04 -3.00
CA GLU A 2 11.16 14.01 -3.98
C GLU A 2 10.49 12.84 -3.27
N LEU A 3 9.32 12.42 -3.75
CA LEU A 3 8.59 11.27 -3.21
C LEU A 3 9.06 9.99 -3.92
N LYS A 4 9.49 8.99 -3.16
CA LYS A 4 9.96 7.70 -3.70
C LYS A 4 8.89 6.62 -3.52
N PRO A 5 8.55 5.85 -4.57
CA PRO A 5 7.54 4.82 -4.47
C PRO A 5 8.03 3.60 -3.66
N PHE A 6 7.10 2.87 -3.06
CA PHE A 6 7.38 1.56 -2.48
C PHE A 6 6.21 0.60 -2.67
N ILE A 7 6.51 -0.69 -2.66
CA ILE A 7 5.55 -1.79 -2.64
C ILE A 7 6.07 -2.84 -1.65
N VAL A 8 5.24 -3.25 -0.69
CA VAL A 8 5.61 -4.24 0.32
C VAL A 8 4.50 -5.29 0.42
N TYR A 9 4.89 -6.56 0.43
CA TYR A 9 3.98 -7.66 0.72
C TYR A 9 3.93 -7.94 2.23
N ILE A 10 2.72 -8.10 2.75
CA ILE A 10 2.45 -8.43 4.14
C ILE A 10 1.56 -9.68 4.15
N PRO A 11 2.07 -10.82 4.64
CA PRO A 11 1.25 -12.00 4.90
C PRO A 11 0.11 -11.68 5.87
N SER A 12 -1.08 -12.27 5.69
CA SER A 12 -2.25 -11.97 6.53
C SER A 12 -1.98 -12.21 8.01
N GLU A 13 -1.19 -13.24 8.35
CA GLU A 13 -0.82 -13.58 9.73
C GLU A 13 0.09 -12.54 10.38
N LYS A 14 0.78 -11.70 9.60
CA LYS A 14 1.66 -10.63 10.07
C LYS A 14 1.03 -9.25 9.99
N LEU A 15 -0.21 -9.14 9.52
CA LEU A 15 -0.85 -7.86 9.25
C LEU A 15 -1.01 -7.02 10.52
N SER A 16 -1.43 -7.64 11.63
CA SER A 16 -1.60 -6.95 12.91
C SER A 16 -0.28 -6.34 13.40
N ASP A 17 0.80 -7.13 13.40
CA ASP A 17 2.12 -6.70 13.84
C ASP A 17 2.70 -5.62 12.92
N ALA A 18 2.55 -5.79 11.60
CA ALA A 18 2.99 -4.81 10.63
C ALA A 18 2.23 -3.48 10.76
N MET A 19 0.93 -3.50 11.06
CA MET A 19 0.14 -2.29 11.32
C MET A 19 0.53 -1.61 12.64
N ALA A 20 0.82 -2.39 13.69
CA ALA A 20 1.29 -1.86 14.96
C ALA A 20 2.66 -1.17 14.82
N GLU A 21 3.59 -1.82 14.12
CA GLU A 21 4.92 -1.26 13.85
C GLU A 21 4.85 -0.03 12.95
N ALA A 22 4.01 -0.05 11.91
CA ALA A 22 3.83 1.10 11.04
C ALA A 22 3.26 2.31 11.79
N GLN A 23 2.31 2.10 12.72
CA GLN A 23 1.82 3.17 13.62
C GLN A 23 2.93 3.73 14.52
N ARG A 24 3.79 2.85 15.06
CA ARG A 24 4.91 3.22 15.94
C ARG A 24 5.96 4.06 15.21
N VAL A 25 6.30 3.68 13.97
CA VAL A 25 7.43 4.27 13.22
C VAL A 25 7.02 5.51 12.44
N PHE A 26 5.84 5.52 11.82
CA PHE A 26 5.50 6.54 10.82
C PHE A 26 4.42 7.52 11.26
N SER A 27 3.97 7.47 12.52
CA SER A 27 2.80 8.24 12.99
C SER A 27 1.64 8.16 11.99
N ILE A 28 1.41 6.95 11.44
CA ILE A 28 0.40 6.74 10.40
C ILE A 28 -0.95 7.00 11.02
N ASP A 29 -1.57 8.08 10.55
CA ASP A 29 -2.95 8.41 10.80
C ASP A 29 -3.79 7.21 10.31
N LYS A 30 -4.31 6.42 11.26
CA LYS A 30 -5.06 5.19 10.98
C LYS A 30 -6.13 5.44 9.91
N GLY A 31 -6.15 4.62 8.86
CA GLY A 31 -7.33 4.45 8.02
C GLY A 31 -7.39 5.21 6.69
N LYS A 32 -6.29 5.80 6.19
CA LYS A 32 -6.31 6.51 4.90
C LYS A 32 -5.84 5.69 3.69
N ALA A 33 -5.27 4.50 3.90
CA ALA A 33 -4.89 3.63 2.80
C ALA A 33 -6.15 3.18 2.04
N LEU A 34 -6.23 3.50 0.75
CA LEU A 34 -7.35 3.09 -0.07
C LEU A 34 -7.32 1.58 -0.28
N SER A 35 -8.40 0.90 0.08
CA SER A 35 -8.57 -0.51 -0.29
C SER A 35 -8.81 -0.59 -1.80
N VAL A 36 -7.95 -1.32 -2.49
CA VAL A 36 -7.97 -1.48 -3.93
C VAL A 36 -8.29 -2.93 -4.27
N ARG A 37 -9.32 -3.13 -5.08
CA ARG A 37 -9.73 -4.45 -5.56
C ARG A 37 -8.77 -4.93 -6.65
N LEU A 38 -8.21 -6.13 -6.47
CA LEU A 38 -7.40 -6.78 -7.50
C LEU A 38 -8.29 -7.22 -8.69
N PRO A 39 -7.98 -6.82 -9.93
CA PRO A 39 -8.65 -7.33 -11.12
C PRO A 39 -8.41 -8.83 -11.29
N LYS A 40 -9.41 -9.56 -11.81
CA LYS A 40 -9.31 -11.00 -12.03
C LYS A 40 -8.16 -11.32 -13.00
N GLY A 41 -7.30 -12.26 -12.62
CA GLY A 41 -6.17 -12.71 -13.45
C GLY A 41 -4.94 -11.80 -13.42
N GLN A 42 -4.90 -10.80 -12.54
CA GLN A 42 -3.72 -9.98 -12.29
C GLN A 42 -3.03 -10.37 -10.99
N HIS A 43 -1.73 -10.07 -10.89
CA HIS A 43 -0.94 -10.18 -9.68
C HIS A 43 -0.90 -8.86 -8.91
N GLY A 44 -1.01 -8.92 -7.59
CA GLY A 44 -1.08 -7.75 -6.71
C GLY A 44 0.14 -6.84 -6.83
N TYR A 45 1.33 -7.41 -6.92
CA TYR A 45 2.56 -6.64 -7.14
C TYR A 45 2.53 -5.84 -8.45
N GLN A 46 2.17 -6.49 -9.56
CA GLN A 46 2.14 -5.85 -10.88
C GLN A 46 1.06 -4.76 -10.93
N TYR A 47 -0.09 -5.03 -10.31
CA TYR A 47 -1.16 -4.06 -10.25
C TYR A 47 -0.80 -2.85 -9.38
N ALA A 48 -0.19 -3.05 -8.20
CA ALA A 48 0.35 -1.99 -7.37
C ALA A 48 1.35 -1.10 -8.13
N LEU A 49 2.27 -1.72 -8.90
CA LEU A 49 3.23 -1.01 -9.72
C LEU A 49 2.53 -0.14 -10.77
N SER A 50 1.55 -0.69 -11.49
CA SER A 50 0.78 0.07 -12.48
C SER A 50 0.04 1.27 -11.88
N LEU A 51 -0.45 1.16 -10.64
CA LEU A 51 -1.13 2.25 -9.94
C LEU A 51 -0.14 3.36 -9.55
N ILE A 52 1.05 3.00 -9.08
CA ILE A 52 2.13 3.94 -8.82
C ILE A 52 2.55 4.67 -10.10
N GLU A 53 2.77 3.93 -11.19
CA GLU A 53 3.22 4.46 -12.48
C GLU A 53 2.17 5.35 -13.14
N SER A 54 0.87 5.04 -12.97
CA SER A 54 -0.24 5.85 -13.50
C SER A 54 -0.29 7.27 -12.94
N ARG A 55 0.41 7.53 -11.84
CA ARG A 55 0.37 8.77 -11.09
C ARG A 55 -1.04 9.22 -10.70
N ASP A 56 -1.91 8.26 -10.41
CA ASP A 56 -3.29 8.55 -10.07
C ASP A 56 -3.36 9.49 -8.84
N PRO A 57 -4.00 10.67 -8.99
CA PRO A 57 -4.00 11.72 -7.98
C PRO A 57 -4.64 11.28 -6.66
N ARG A 58 -5.47 10.23 -6.67
CA ARG A 58 -6.07 9.65 -5.46
C ARG A 58 -5.04 9.10 -4.50
N PHE A 59 -3.88 8.65 -5.00
CA PHE A 59 -2.81 8.06 -4.18
C PHE A 59 -1.69 9.05 -3.86
N PHE A 60 -1.48 10.06 -4.71
CA PHE A 60 -0.41 11.06 -4.54
C PHE A 60 -0.62 12.01 -3.34
N GLY A 61 -1.87 12.26 -2.95
CA GLY A 61 -2.21 13.09 -1.79
C GLY A 61 -2.26 12.34 -0.46
N LEU A 62 -2.10 11.02 -0.47
CA LEU A 62 -2.23 10.18 0.73
C LEU A 62 -0.88 9.98 1.42
N TRP A 63 -0.93 9.94 2.74
CA TRP A 63 0.21 9.55 3.56
C TRP A 63 0.48 8.06 3.40
N SER A 64 1.75 7.67 3.42
CA SER A 64 2.17 6.28 3.30
C SER A 64 1.54 5.38 4.38
N PRO A 65 0.97 4.20 4.03
CA PRO A 65 0.71 3.70 2.68
C PRO A 65 -0.51 4.34 2.01
N ALA A 66 -0.43 4.57 0.70
CA ALA A 66 -1.51 5.19 -0.08
C ALA A 66 -2.62 4.19 -0.44
N GLY A 67 -2.28 2.92 -0.62
CA GLY A 67 -3.23 1.87 -0.95
C GLY A 67 -2.83 0.48 -0.49
N ALA A 68 -3.82 -0.41 -0.46
CA ALA A 68 -3.69 -1.82 -0.11
C ALA A 68 -4.46 -2.70 -1.09
N ILE A 69 -3.81 -3.73 -1.65
CA ILE A 69 -4.44 -4.75 -2.49
C ILE A 69 -4.44 -6.07 -1.73
N HIS A 70 -5.61 -6.68 -1.55
CA HIS A 70 -5.72 -8.03 -1.00
C HIS A 70 -5.49 -9.07 -2.10
N GLU A 71 -4.46 -9.89 -1.94
CA GLU A 71 -4.17 -11.05 -2.78
C GLU A 71 -3.83 -12.22 -1.84
N PRO A 72 -4.77 -13.16 -1.60
CA PRO A 72 -4.54 -14.26 -0.67
C PRO A 72 -3.21 -14.98 -0.96
N PRO A 73 -2.41 -15.28 0.09
CA PRO A 73 -2.74 -15.21 1.51
C PRO A 73 -2.35 -13.90 2.21
N GLY A 74 -2.21 -12.76 1.49
CA GLY A 74 -1.75 -11.52 2.10
C GLY A 74 -2.17 -10.25 1.38
N PHE A 75 -1.41 -9.19 1.63
CA PHE A 75 -1.70 -7.84 1.17
C PHE A 75 -0.46 -7.21 0.55
N PHE A 76 -0.65 -6.49 -0.55
CA PHE A 76 0.36 -5.57 -1.07
C PHE A 76 0.00 -4.16 -0.61
N LEU A 77 0.85 -3.57 0.22
CA LEU A 77 0.80 -2.15 0.54
C LEU A 77 1.68 -1.38 -0.42
N PHE A 78 1.18 -0.26 -0.91
CA PHE A 78 1.90 0.56 -1.86
C PHE A 78 1.65 2.05 -1.63
N GLY A 79 2.56 2.88 -2.11
CA GLY A 79 2.45 4.33 -2.00
C GLY A 79 3.79 5.00 -2.20
N PHE A 80 3.94 6.16 -1.56
CA PHE A 80 5.13 6.99 -1.66
C PHE A 80 5.66 7.35 -0.28
N HIS A 81 6.98 7.32 -0.12
CA HIS A 81 7.67 7.81 1.05
C HIS A 81 8.40 9.12 0.74
N ARG A 82 8.60 9.96 1.76
CA ARG A 82 9.43 11.16 1.68
C ARG A 82 10.91 10.82 1.74
#